data_AF-A0A7H8NFI5-F1
#
_entry.id   AF-A0A7H8NFI5-F1
#
_cell.length_a   1.000
_cell.length_b   1.000
_cell.length_c   1.000
_cell.angle_alpha   90.00
_cell.angle_beta   90.00
_cell.angle_gamma   90.00
#
_symmetry.space_group_name_H-M   'P 1'
#
loop_
_entity.id
_entity.type
_entity.pdbx_description
1 polymer ?
#
loop_
_entity_poly.entity_id
_entity_poly.type
_entity_poly.pdbx_seq_one_letter_code
_entity_poly.pdbx_strand_id
1 'polypeptide(L)'
;MSTESTRATIDAYLAKTRARDLDGAVALFSEDVDWDAPASGAAPWSGRRSSRAEVAEFFRLLHEYLAPQDFTVTHTVVEGDHGVIIGHLTDTVKATGATLATPFAAHVTVRDGQIVGYRLFEDTHALAKALSGVTGPPGTDGATAPAG
;
A
#
# COMPACT_ATOMS: atom_id res chain seq x y z
N MET A 1 10.57 -17.22 15.95
CA MET A 1 9.65 -17.31 14.79
C MET A 1 10.40 -17.94 13.62
N SER A 2 9.75 -18.81 12.84
CA SER A 2 10.34 -19.38 11.63
C SER A 2 9.93 -18.54 10.40
N THR A 3 10.80 -18.47 9.40
CA THR A 3 10.52 -17.87 8.08
C THR A 3 9.20 -18.38 7.49
N GLU A 4 8.87 -19.65 7.71
CA GLU A 4 7.63 -20.29 7.23
C GLU A 4 6.38 -19.69 7.89
N SER A 5 6.39 -19.47 9.22
CA SER A 5 5.28 -18.85 9.93
C SER A 5 5.07 -17.38 9.54
N THR A 6 6.16 -16.64 9.36
CA THR A 6 6.12 -15.26 8.86
C THR A 6 5.53 -15.22 7.45
N ARG A 7 5.99 -16.10 6.56
CA ARG A 7 5.46 -16.22 5.19
C ARG A 7 3.98 -16.55 5.19
N ALA A 8 3.55 -17.54 5.97
CA ALA A 8 2.14 -17.93 6.05
C ALA A 8 1.23 -16.77 6.50
N THR A 9 1.69 -15.95 7.45
CA THR A 9 0.94 -14.78 7.93
C THR A 9 0.83 -13.70 6.85
N ILE A 10 1.92 -13.42 6.14
CA ILE A 10 1.93 -12.46 5.03
C ILE A 10 1.03 -12.95 3.88
N ASP A 11 1.09 -14.23 3.53
CA ASP A 11 0.28 -14.82 2.46
C ASP A 11 -1.22 -14.79 2.83
N ALA A 12 -1.55 -15.05 4.10
CA ALA A 12 -2.91 -14.92 4.62
C ALA A 12 -3.42 -13.46 4.53
N TYR A 13 -2.59 -12.49 4.93
CA TYR A 13 -2.91 -11.07 4.80
C TYR A 13 -3.18 -10.69 3.35
N LEU A 14 -2.29 -11.05 2.43
CA LEU A 14 -2.45 -10.78 1.01
C LEU A 14 -3.67 -11.47 0.40
N ALA A 15 -3.98 -12.70 0.81
CA ALA A 15 -5.16 -13.42 0.35
C ALA A 15 -6.46 -12.72 0.76
N LYS A 16 -6.52 -12.22 2.01
CA LYS A 16 -7.68 -11.49 2.53
C LYS A 16 -7.86 -10.13 1.86
N THR A 17 -6.76 -9.39 1.66
CA THR A 17 -6.80 -8.13 0.89
C THR A 17 -7.33 -8.35 -0.53
N ARG A 18 -6.85 -9.40 -1.24
CA ARG A 18 -7.36 -9.76 -2.57
C ARG A 18 -8.83 -10.16 -2.57
N ALA A 19 -9.28 -10.85 -1.52
CA ALA A 19 -10.68 -11.22 -1.34
C ALA A 19 -11.58 -10.05 -0.90
N ARG A 20 -11.03 -8.85 -0.69
CA ARG A 20 -11.72 -7.69 -0.11
C ARG A 20 -12.30 -7.97 1.29
N ASP A 21 -11.68 -8.90 2.02
CA ASP A 21 -11.99 -9.23 3.42
C ASP A 21 -11.17 -8.32 4.34
N LEU A 22 -11.62 -7.07 4.51
CA LEU A 22 -10.92 -6.07 5.33
C LEU A 22 -10.89 -6.47 6.81
N ASP A 23 -12.00 -6.95 7.35
CA ASP A 23 -12.08 -7.36 8.76
C ASP A 23 -11.10 -8.50 9.06
N GLY A 24 -11.05 -9.50 8.18
CA GLY A 24 -10.08 -10.57 8.32
C GLY A 24 -8.64 -10.10 8.14
N ALA A 25 -8.37 -9.17 7.23
CA ALA A 25 -7.02 -8.65 7.01
C ALA A 25 -6.54 -7.86 8.23
N VAL A 26 -7.41 -7.01 8.80
CA VAL A 26 -7.16 -6.25 10.02
C VAL A 26 -6.98 -7.16 11.23
N ALA A 27 -7.72 -8.27 11.31
CA ALA A 27 -7.59 -9.24 12.40
C ALA A 27 -6.20 -9.91 12.50
N LEU A 28 -5.39 -9.86 11.43
CA LEU A 28 -4.02 -10.39 11.43
C LEU A 28 -3.01 -9.45 12.08
N PHE A 29 -3.33 -8.17 12.31
CA PHE A 29 -2.44 -7.27 13.03
C PHE A 29 -2.50 -7.54 14.54
N SER A 30 -1.46 -7.19 15.30
CA SER A 30 -1.54 -7.22 16.77
C SER A 30 -2.40 -6.06 17.30
N GLU A 31 -2.83 -6.14 18.56
CA GLU A 31 -3.63 -5.08 19.20
C GLU A 31 -2.84 -3.77 19.36
N ASP A 32 -1.51 -3.87 19.44
CA ASP A 32 -0.51 -2.84 19.71
C ASP A 32 0.46 -2.63 18.53
N VAL A 33 0.00 -2.85 17.29
CA VAL A 33 0.82 -2.80 16.07
C VAL A 33 1.55 -1.47 15.91
N ASP A 34 2.84 -1.49 15.57
CA ASP A 34 3.58 -0.32 15.06
C ASP A 34 3.41 -0.20 13.55
N TRP A 35 2.44 0.59 13.12
CA TRP A 35 2.09 0.76 11.72
C TRP A 35 2.40 2.19 11.25
N ASP A 36 2.97 2.35 10.06
CA ASP A 36 3.28 3.68 9.52
C ASP A 36 3.26 3.71 7.99
N ALA A 37 2.55 4.70 7.44
CA ALA A 37 2.64 5.08 6.04
C ALA A 37 3.31 6.45 5.91
N PRO A 38 4.11 6.66 4.85
CA PRO A 38 4.88 7.88 4.69
C PRO A 38 4.00 9.13 4.79
N ALA A 39 4.38 10.07 5.66
CA ALA A 39 3.62 11.29 5.87
C ALA A 39 3.47 12.07 4.55
N SER A 40 2.24 12.45 4.23
CA SER A 40 1.92 13.26 3.05
C SER A 40 0.83 14.26 3.41
N GLY A 41 1.09 15.55 3.22
CA GLY A 41 0.10 16.60 3.48
C GLY A 41 -1.14 16.52 2.57
N ALA A 42 -1.08 15.75 1.49
CA ALA A 42 -2.19 15.52 0.58
C ALA A 42 -3.06 14.32 0.98
N ALA A 43 -2.49 13.32 1.68
CA ALA A 43 -3.13 12.04 1.95
C ALA A 43 -3.55 11.93 3.44
N PRO A 44 -4.85 12.04 3.76
CA PRO A 44 -5.32 12.03 5.15
C PRO A 44 -5.12 10.68 5.85
N TRP A 45 -4.89 9.60 5.09
CA TRP A 45 -4.57 8.29 5.64
C TRP A 45 -3.09 8.12 6.01
N SER A 46 -2.21 9.07 5.70
CA SER A 46 -0.78 8.95 6.01
C SER A 46 -0.47 9.03 7.52
N GLY A 47 0.72 8.60 7.92
CA GLY A 47 1.20 8.71 9.31
C GLY A 47 1.08 7.43 10.14
N ARG A 48 1.40 7.55 11.43
CA ARG A 48 1.52 6.43 12.37
C ARG A 48 0.19 5.96 12.93
N ARG A 49 0.14 4.67 13.26
CA ARG A 49 -0.97 3.96 13.90
C ARG A 49 -0.42 2.94 14.88
N SER A 50 -1.19 2.70 15.93
CA SER A 50 -0.83 1.94 17.13
C SER A 50 -1.85 0.87 17.51
N SER A 51 -2.93 0.70 16.73
CA SER A 51 -3.98 -0.28 17.01
C SER A 51 -4.66 -0.81 15.76
N ARG A 52 -5.30 -1.99 15.88
CA ARG A 52 -6.15 -2.57 14.81
C ARG A 52 -7.24 -1.63 14.33
N ALA A 53 -7.86 -0.89 15.25
CA ALA A 53 -8.94 0.05 14.92
C ALA A 53 -8.41 1.19 14.03
N GLU A 54 -7.23 1.71 14.33
CA GLU A 54 -6.58 2.74 13.50
C GLU A 54 -6.16 2.17 12.14
N VAL A 55 -5.71 0.91 12.07
CA VAL A 55 -5.41 0.21 10.81
C VAL A 55 -6.69 -0.03 9.98
N ALA A 56 -7.82 -0.36 10.60
CA ALA A 56 -9.09 -0.43 9.89
C ALA A 56 -9.47 0.94 9.31
N GLU A 57 -9.26 2.00 10.08
CA GLU A 57 -9.50 3.38 9.65
C GLU A 57 -8.61 3.79 8.48
N PHE A 58 -7.35 3.33 8.43
CA PHE A 58 -6.50 3.48 7.24
C PHE A 58 -7.18 2.95 5.98
N PHE A 59 -7.64 1.70 6.01
CA PHE A 59 -8.28 1.10 4.86
C PHE A 59 -9.60 1.80 4.51
N ARG A 60 -10.37 2.24 5.51
CA ARG A 60 -11.60 3.01 5.27
C ARG A 60 -11.30 4.32 4.54
N LEU A 61 -10.29 5.07 4.98
CA LEU A 61 -9.86 6.30 4.33
C LEU A 61 -9.31 6.05 2.93
N LEU A 62 -8.48 5.02 2.72
CA LEU A 62 -8.03 4.65 1.37
C LEU A 62 -9.22 4.41 0.44
N HIS A 63 -10.19 3.59 0.86
CA HIS A 63 -11.39 3.31 0.05
C HIS A 63 -12.31 4.51 -0.10
N GLU A 64 -12.25 5.52 0.77
CA GLU A 64 -13.00 6.77 0.62
C GLU A 64 -12.44 7.59 -0.54
N TYR A 65 -11.11 7.72 -0.64
CA TYR A 65 -10.42 8.59 -1.59
C TYR A 65 -10.01 7.92 -2.90
N LEU A 66 -9.75 6.62 -2.88
CA LEU A 66 -9.23 5.85 -4.01
C LEU A 66 -10.22 4.78 -4.44
N ALA A 67 -10.28 4.55 -5.75
CA ALA A 67 -10.99 3.43 -6.35
C ALA A 67 -9.95 2.45 -6.93
N PRO A 68 -9.74 1.29 -6.28
CA PRO A 68 -8.72 0.34 -6.71
C PRO A 68 -8.99 -0.27 -8.09
N GLN A 69 -7.97 -0.30 -8.95
CA GLN A 69 -8.03 -0.91 -10.28
C GLN A 69 -7.16 -2.18 -10.36
N ASP A 70 -5.89 -2.08 -9.95
CA ASP A 70 -4.96 -3.21 -9.93
C ASP A 70 -4.12 -3.22 -8.66
N PHE A 71 -3.83 -4.41 -8.15
CA PHE A 71 -2.90 -4.64 -7.05
C PHE A 71 -2.10 -5.91 -7.32
N THR A 72 -0.86 -5.73 -7.75
CA THR A 72 0.02 -6.82 -8.17
C THR A 72 1.21 -6.93 -7.22
N VAL A 73 1.31 -8.06 -6.51
CA VAL A 73 2.50 -8.42 -5.73
C VAL A 73 3.47 -9.15 -6.66
N THR A 74 4.67 -8.60 -6.81
CA THR A 74 5.73 -9.19 -7.65
C THR A 74 6.66 -10.08 -6.84
N HIS A 75 6.97 -9.69 -5.60
CA HIS A 75 7.89 -10.41 -4.73
C HIS A 75 7.42 -10.36 -3.28
N THR A 76 7.65 -11.47 -2.58
CA THR A 76 7.57 -11.56 -1.12
C THR A 76 8.85 -12.19 -0.60
N VAL A 77 9.73 -11.38 -0.02
CA VAL A 77 10.99 -11.81 0.59
C VAL A 77 10.75 -11.98 2.09
N VAL A 78 11.24 -13.07 2.69
CA VAL A 78 11.03 -13.36 4.12
C VAL A 78 12.32 -13.88 4.73
N GLU A 79 12.68 -13.31 5.88
CA GLU A 79 13.84 -13.71 6.68
C GLU A 79 13.49 -13.59 8.17
N GLY A 80 13.46 -14.72 8.88
CA GLY A 80 13.11 -14.73 10.30
C GLY A 80 11.69 -14.22 10.57
N ASP A 81 11.56 -13.21 11.43
CA ASP A 81 10.32 -12.49 11.73
C ASP A 81 10.02 -11.31 10.79
N HIS A 82 10.88 -11.07 9.80
CA HIS A 82 10.75 -9.97 8.85
C HIS A 82 10.30 -10.46 7.48
N GLY A 83 9.47 -9.66 6.82
CA GLY A 83 9.12 -9.83 5.41
C GLY A 83 9.03 -8.50 4.68
N VAL A 84 9.26 -8.54 3.37
CA VAL A 84 9.09 -7.40 2.48
C VAL A 84 8.19 -7.82 1.32
N ILE A 85 7.09 -7.10 1.15
CA ILE A 85 6.13 -7.24 0.04
C ILE A 85 6.48 -6.16 -0.97
N ILE A 86 6.70 -6.53 -2.23
CA ILE A 86 7.05 -5.60 -3.32
C ILE A 86 6.04 -5.77 -4.45
N GLY A 87 5.51 -4.67 -4.95
CA GLY A 87 4.50 -4.72 -5.99
C GLY A 87 4.25 -3.40 -6.68
N HIS A 88 3.19 -3.39 -7.47
CA HIS A 88 2.63 -2.22 -8.11
C HIS A 88 1.14 -2.15 -7.79
N LEU A 89 0.65 -0.92 -7.70
CA LEU A 89 -0.78 -0.65 -7.59
C LEU A 89 -1.19 0.35 -8.67
N THR A 90 -2.45 0.25 -9.08
CA THR A 90 -3.12 1.26 -9.90
C THR A 90 -4.46 1.60 -9.26
N ASP A 91 -4.63 2.87 -8.92
CA ASP A 91 -5.84 3.42 -8.32
C ASP A 91 -6.35 4.60 -9.13
N THR A 92 -7.67 4.81 -9.14
CA THR A 92 -8.25 6.08 -9.55
C THR A 92 -8.51 6.95 -8.33
N VAL A 93 -7.95 8.17 -8.30
CA VAL A 93 -8.27 9.17 -7.30
C VAL A 93 -9.68 9.68 -7.57
N LYS A 94 -10.62 9.42 -6.65
CA LYS A 94 -12.04 9.71 -6.89
C LYS A 94 -12.36 11.18 -7.08
N ALA A 95 -11.69 12.05 -6.32
CA ALA A 95 -11.94 13.49 -6.36
C ALA A 95 -11.50 14.15 -7.69
N THR A 96 -10.43 13.64 -8.29
CA THR A 96 -9.81 14.26 -9.48
C THR A 96 -10.00 13.45 -10.76
N GLY A 97 -10.38 12.17 -10.64
CA GLY A 97 -10.41 11.22 -11.75
C GLY A 97 -9.02 10.80 -12.25
N ALA A 98 -7.93 11.26 -11.61
CA ALA A 98 -6.58 10.93 -12.02
C ALA A 98 -6.23 9.47 -11.71
N THR A 99 -5.48 8.83 -12.61
CA THR A 99 -4.89 7.51 -12.36
C THR A 99 -3.57 7.67 -11.62
N LEU A 100 -3.44 6.99 -10.48
CA LEU A 100 -2.20 6.80 -9.74
C LEU A 100 -1.69 5.38 -10.02
N ALA A 101 -0.60 5.24 -10.77
CA ALA A 101 0.10 3.99 -10.96
C ALA A 101 1.49 4.11 -10.34
N THR A 102 1.77 3.33 -9.30
CA THR A 102 3.02 3.46 -8.53
C THR A 102 3.52 2.10 -8.02
N PRO A 103 4.85 1.90 -7.94
CA PRO A 103 5.39 0.82 -7.14
C PRO A 103 5.10 1.06 -5.65
N PHE A 104 5.11 -0.02 -4.87
CA PHE A 104 5.13 0.04 -3.41
C PHE A 104 6.07 -1.03 -2.84
N ALA A 105 6.54 -0.79 -1.63
CA ALA A 105 7.10 -1.83 -0.77
C ALA A 105 6.49 -1.73 0.62
N ALA A 106 6.27 -2.86 1.27
CA ALA A 106 5.86 -2.90 2.68
C ALA A 106 6.80 -3.82 3.45
N HIS A 107 7.49 -3.27 4.46
CA HIS A 107 8.21 -4.07 5.44
C HIS A 107 7.25 -4.48 6.56
N VAL A 108 7.21 -5.77 6.85
CA VAL A 108 6.28 -6.40 7.77
C VAL A 108 7.10 -7.16 8.82
N THR A 109 6.77 -6.97 10.09
CA THR A 109 7.30 -7.78 11.18
C THR A 109 6.18 -8.62 11.78
N VAL A 110 6.42 -9.92 11.93
CA VAL A 110 5.43 -10.90 12.41
C VAL A 110 5.91 -11.56 13.69
N ARG A 111 5.05 -11.62 14.71
CA ARG A 111 5.29 -12.37 15.96
C ARG A 111 4.01 -13.13 16.32
N ASP A 112 4.18 -14.39 16.74
CA ASP A 112 3.08 -15.26 17.19
C ASP A 112 1.88 -15.32 16.22
N GLY A 113 2.16 -15.31 14.91
CA GLY A 113 1.16 -15.35 13.85
C GLY A 113 0.42 -14.03 13.60
N GLN A 114 0.89 -12.93 14.20
CA GLN A 114 0.31 -11.60 14.06
C GLN A 114 1.33 -10.61 13.48
N ILE A 115 0.85 -9.67 12.67
CA ILE A 115 1.63 -8.54 12.18
C ILE A 115 1.75 -7.51 13.31
N VAL A 116 2.94 -7.42 13.90
CA VAL A 116 3.25 -6.46 14.98
C VAL A 116 3.88 -5.17 14.45
N GLY A 117 4.39 -5.18 13.21
CA GLY A 117 5.00 -4.02 12.59
C GLY A 117 4.67 -3.96 11.10
N TYR A 118 4.37 -2.77 10.59
CA TYR A 118 4.09 -2.55 9.18
C TYR A 118 4.55 -1.16 8.73
N ARG A 119 5.51 -1.12 7.81
CA ARG A 119 6.04 0.12 7.24
C ARG A 119 5.78 0.15 5.74
N LEU A 120 4.92 1.04 5.29
CA LEU A 120 4.67 1.27 3.87
C LEU A 120 5.73 2.22 3.29
N PHE A 121 6.14 1.93 2.06
CA PHE A 121 6.97 2.77 1.21
C PHE A 121 6.25 2.92 -0.13
N GLU A 122 5.98 4.15 -0.52
CA GLU A 122 5.24 4.50 -1.73
C GLU A 122 5.76 5.82 -2.31
N ASP A 123 5.43 6.10 -3.58
CA ASP A 123 5.75 7.38 -4.21
C ASP A 123 4.79 8.48 -3.70
N THR A 124 5.16 9.09 -2.59
CA THR A 124 4.42 10.22 -2.00
C THR A 124 4.32 11.43 -2.93
N HIS A 125 5.27 11.60 -3.85
CA HIS A 125 5.22 12.69 -4.84
C HIS A 125 4.16 12.43 -5.90
N ALA A 126 4.14 11.23 -6.48
CA ALA A 126 3.11 10.81 -7.43
C ALA A 126 1.72 10.85 -6.80
N LEU A 127 1.58 10.37 -5.56
CA LEU A 127 0.33 10.43 -4.80
C LEU A 127 -0.14 11.87 -4.60
N ALA A 128 0.74 12.77 -4.14
CA ALA A 128 0.39 14.18 -3.95
C ALA A 128 -0.04 14.86 -5.27
N LYS A 129 0.66 14.57 -6.37
CA LYS A 129 0.31 15.08 -7.70
C LYS A 129 -1.08 14.60 -8.13
N ALA A 130 -1.38 13.31 -8.00
CA ALA A 130 -2.68 12.74 -8.37
C ALA A 130 -3.83 13.29 -7.52
N LEU A 131 -3.61 13.50 -6.21
CA LEU A 131 -4.59 14.08 -5.28
C LEU A 131 -4.85 15.57 -5.52
N SER A 132 -3.84 16.33 -5.93
CA SER A 132 -3.98 17.76 -6.20
C SER A 132 -4.71 18.08 -7.52
N GLY A 133 -4.86 17.09 -8.40
CA GLY A 133 -5.44 17.29 -9.74
C GLY A 133 -4.56 18.15 -10.67
N VAL A 134 -3.33 18.49 -10.24
CA VAL A 134 -2.35 19.14 -11.11
C VAL A 134 -1.88 18.09 -12.12
N THR A 135 -2.53 18.06 -13.28
CA THR A 135 -1.95 17.45 -14.45
C THR A 135 -0.63 18.17 -14.72
N GLY A 136 0.47 17.43 -14.66
CA GLY A 136 1.71 17.94 -15.26
C GLY A 136 1.43 18.27 -16.73
N PRO A 137 2.22 19.15 -17.37
CA PRO A 137 2.11 19.33 -18.81
C PRO A 137 2.10 17.95 -19.48
N PRO A 138 1.31 17.73 -20.55
CA PRO A 138 1.32 16.47 -21.26
C PRO A 138 2.77 16.09 -21.51
N GLY A 139 3.16 14.92 -20.98
CA GLY A 139 4.47 14.37 -21.27
C GLY A 139 4.64 14.40 -22.77
N THR A 140 5.75 14.94 -23.24
CA THR A 140 6.18 14.78 -24.63
C THR A 140 6.47 13.30 -24.82
N ASP A 141 5.43 12.48 -24.96
CA ASP A 141 5.53 11.19 -25.59
C ASP A 141 6.12 11.45 -26.96
N GLY A 142 7.28 10.84 -27.18
CA GLY A 142 8.18 11.12 -28.29
C GLY A 142 7.40 11.26 -29.58
N ALA A 143 7.28 12.50 -30.05
CA ALA A 143 7.00 12.77 -31.44
C ALA A 143 8.18 12.18 -32.21
N THR A 144 7.96 10.99 -32.77
CA THR A 144 8.72 10.44 -33.88
C THR A 144 8.92 11.56 -34.89
N ALA A 145 10.14 12.08 -34.99
CA ALA A 145 10.49 12.98 -36.07
C ALA A 145 10.49 12.19 -37.38
N PRO A 146 9.78 12.61 -38.43
CA PRO A 146 10.05 12.13 -39.76
C PRO A 146 11.16 12.99 -40.41
N ALA A 147 11.99 12.26 -41.16
CA ALA A 147 12.73 12.66 -42.37
C ALA A 147 14.11 13.32 -42.22
N GLY A 148 15.04 12.73 -42.97
CA GLY A 148 16.36 13.20 -43.37
C GLY A 148 17.00 12.17 -44.29
#